data_AF-K0RR92-F1
#
_entry.id   AF-K0RR92-F1
#
_cell.length_a   1.000
_cell.length_b   1.000
_cell.length_c   1.000
_cell.angle_alpha   90.00
_cell.angle_beta   90.00
_cell.angle_gamma   90.00
#
_symmetry.space_group_name_H-M   'P 1'
#
loop_
_entity.id
_entity.type
_entity.pdbx_description
1 polymer ?
#
loop_
_entity_poly.entity_id
_entity_poly.type
_entity_poly.pdbx_seq_one_letter_code
_entity_poly.pdbx_strand_id
1 'polypeptide(L)'
;MKELDEANKRLKTFHDDHEREYKEEISKLDNAERDLLGRVSKLNEMKDETAKRYGNEDASDDDIVNINAGGTIIDVKRGTLCQLKGTRLEALFSGRWEKKLQKDSSGRIFLDVNPTAFQAIVDYLNELSISAEEDPPQLPRVNEEHQHILDHQLELFGLRSSRHPESTVLNQKSHFDLIHDWLGKGDGDFKLLYRSSKDGSSASTFHSKCGSKGRTLTLIETENGLILGGYSDIQWRDYYDVRHCQSNEAFIFVLSGKDIAVPCKLIGRDGSNIGNYSNWGPNFGFKNNISDLLVTDGNVSLNIGKSYEALPFGVVNNLSGKKLKIKDMEVFQVEKPGDKTDNEAESEKTRNKLLHVKRIDKFTDNINQGINTKWTSLQSVESKVLALEESFKTEEQLVCSLAGGSTKDIILLNVSGTRMTTMRDTLLVIEDSVLARQFDDTKWTDQGSAKRALKEWEPEDVSKWAKGIEGIPESVAESLCKNKITGRELVALNMEGLKMMGIERPGTLCLLLDEISNLKRANQDHVTLIEHSPYCFGLILDYLRLKHLHAQGLAKEPRLPVASDPQLSRYQKVVKYYFPGDSSKLLLG
;
A
#
# COMPACT_ATOMS: atom_id res chain seq x y z
N MET A 1 3.07 -73.77 1.09
CA MET A 1 4.36 -73.32 0.50
C MET A 1 4.12 -72.44 -0.72
N LYS A 2 3.64 -72.94 -1.87
CA LYS A 2 3.39 -72.10 -3.06
C LYS A 2 2.51 -70.86 -2.83
N GLU A 3 1.40 -71.02 -2.11
CA GLU A 3 0.51 -69.88 -1.77
C GLU A 3 1.19 -68.82 -0.88
N LEU A 4 2.09 -69.26 0.01
CA LEU A 4 2.86 -68.38 0.88
C LEU A 4 3.93 -67.60 0.09
N ASP A 5 4.60 -68.27 -0.84
CA ASP A 5 5.55 -67.61 -1.77
C ASP A 5 4.85 -66.58 -2.66
N GLU A 6 3.64 -66.87 -3.11
CA GLU A 6 2.84 -65.97 -3.92
C GLU A 6 2.35 -64.76 -3.11
N ALA A 7 1.91 -64.98 -1.86
CA ALA A 7 1.56 -63.90 -0.93
C ALA A 7 2.75 -63.00 -0.60
N ASN A 8 3.93 -63.57 -0.36
CA ASN A 8 5.16 -62.81 -0.11
C ASN A 8 5.60 -61.99 -1.33
N LYS A 9 5.47 -62.53 -2.55
CA LYS A 9 5.72 -61.77 -3.78
C LYS A 9 4.75 -60.58 -3.91
N ARG A 10 3.46 -60.77 -3.62
CA ARG A 10 2.46 -59.70 -3.66
C ARG A 10 2.72 -58.60 -2.63
N LEU A 11 3.09 -58.98 -1.40
CA LEU A 11 3.48 -58.02 -0.35
C LEU A 11 4.70 -57.19 -0.77
N LYS A 12 5.70 -57.84 -1.36
CA LYS A 12 6.90 -57.15 -1.84
C LYS A 12 6.55 -56.15 -2.95
N THR A 13 5.77 -56.54 -3.96
CA THR A 13 5.35 -55.61 -5.02
C THR A 13 4.56 -54.43 -4.47
N PHE A 14 3.64 -54.65 -3.51
CA PHE A 14 2.89 -53.56 -2.89
C PHE A 14 3.79 -52.60 -2.12
N HIS A 15 4.76 -53.12 -1.38
CA HIS A 15 5.74 -52.30 -0.67
C HIS A 15 6.61 -51.47 -1.63
N ASP A 16 7.13 -52.08 -2.68
CA ASP A 16 7.96 -51.42 -3.69
C ASP A 16 7.17 -50.32 -4.43
N ASP A 17 5.89 -50.58 -4.75
CA ASP A 17 4.99 -49.60 -5.36
C ASP A 17 4.69 -48.43 -4.41
N HIS A 18 4.39 -48.71 -3.14
CA HIS A 18 4.15 -47.67 -2.13
C HIS A 18 5.39 -46.80 -1.89
N GLU A 19 6.59 -47.39 -1.85
CA GLU A 19 7.84 -46.61 -1.76
C GLU A 19 8.05 -45.72 -2.99
N ARG A 20 7.77 -46.23 -4.19
CA ARG A 20 7.92 -45.48 -5.43
C ARG A 20 6.98 -44.28 -5.45
N GLU A 21 5.71 -44.48 -5.17
CA GLU A 21 4.70 -43.39 -5.12
C GLU A 21 5.06 -42.34 -4.07
N TYR A 22 5.52 -42.76 -2.88
CA TYR A 22 5.98 -41.84 -1.85
C TYR A 22 7.17 -40.99 -2.32
N LYS A 23 8.19 -41.61 -2.93
CA LYS A 23 9.37 -40.90 -3.47
C LYS A 23 8.99 -39.92 -4.58
N GLU A 24 8.03 -40.26 -5.42
CA GLU A 24 7.53 -39.36 -6.48
C GLU A 24 6.90 -38.08 -5.90
N GLU A 25 6.07 -38.19 -4.86
CA GLU A 25 5.44 -37.02 -4.23
C GLU A 25 6.46 -36.14 -3.49
N ILE A 26 7.42 -36.73 -2.80
CA ILE A 26 8.52 -35.97 -2.17
C ILE A 26 9.37 -35.26 -3.24
N SER A 27 9.67 -35.91 -4.36
CA SER A 27 10.43 -35.27 -5.44
C SER A 27 9.70 -34.07 -6.05
N LYS A 28 8.36 -34.10 -6.14
CA LYS A 28 7.58 -32.94 -6.60
C LYS A 28 7.68 -31.76 -5.63
N LEU A 29 7.56 -32.03 -4.33
CA LEU A 29 7.70 -31.03 -3.27
C LEU A 29 9.08 -30.37 -3.30
N ASP A 30 10.15 -31.18 -3.40
CA ASP A 30 11.52 -30.67 -3.40
C ASP A 30 11.85 -29.86 -4.67
N ASN A 31 11.26 -30.23 -5.82
CA ASN A 31 11.38 -29.45 -7.05
C ASN A 31 10.66 -28.11 -6.94
N ALA A 32 9.46 -28.06 -6.36
CA ALA A 32 8.71 -26.83 -6.14
C ALA A 32 9.44 -25.89 -5.15
N GLU A 33 9.98 -26.44 -4.07
CA GLU A 33 10.80 -25.70 -3.11
C GLU A 33 12.06 -25.10 -3.77
N ARG A 34 12.76 -25.89 -4.60
CA ARG A 34 13.94 -25.43 -5.34
C ARG A 34 13.61 -24.33 -6.34
N ASP A 35 12.48 -24.43 -7.04
CA ASP A 35 12.02 -23.38 -7.96
C ASP A 35 11.77 -22.06 -7.23
N LEU A 36 11.06 -22.12 -6.09
CA LEU A 36 10.80 -20.93 -5.26
C LEU A 36 12.10 -20.29 -4.73
N LEU A 37 13.04 -21.10 -4.24
CA LEU A 37 14.34 -20.61 -3.79
C LEU A 37 15.11 -19.95 -4.94
N GLY A 38 15.10 -20.55 -6.14
CA GLY A 38 15.73 -19.98 -7.32
C GLY A 38 15.13 -18.63 -7.73
N ARG A 39 13.80 -18.50 -7.67
CA ARG A 39 13.09 -17.24 -7.95
C ARG A 39 13.40 -16.15 -6.94
N VAL A 40 13.43 -16.48 -5.65
CA VAL A 40 13.80 -15.54 -4.58
C VAL A 40 15.25 -15.08 -4.74
N SER A 41 16.19 -15.99 -5.03
CA SER A 41 17.59 -15.62 -5.29
C SER A 41 17.70 -14.66 -6.47
N LYS A 42 17.05 -15.00 -7.58
CA LYS A 42 17.03 -14.14 -8.78
C LYS A 42 16.43 -12.76 -8.50
N LEU A 43 15.34 -12.69 -7.73
CA LEU A 43 14.72 -11.42 -7.36
C LEU A 43 15.65 -10.58 -6.50
N ASN A 44 16.37 -11.19 -5.55
CA ASN A 44 17.36 -10.49 -4.72
C ASN A 44 18.55 -10.01 -5.56
N GLU A 45 19.07 -10.83 -6.47
CA GLU A 45 20.13 -10.43 -7.41
C GLU A 45 19.71 -9.22 -8.24
N MET A 46 18.49 -9.21 -8.79
CA MET A 46 17.95 -8.07 -9.52
C MET A 46 17.83 -6.80 -8.65
N LYS A 47 17.42 -6.96 -7.38
CA LYS A 47 17.35 -5.85 -6.42
C LYS A 47 18.74 -5.29 -6.10
N ASP A 48 19.73 -6.15 -5.92
CA ASP A 48 21.11 -5.77 -5.65
C ASP A 48 21.76 -5.08 -6.86
N GLU A 49 21.53 -5.59 -8.07
CA GLU A 49 21.96 -4.94 -9.31
C GLU A 49 21.36 -3.54 -9.47
N THR A 50 20.08 -3.39 -9.12
CA THR A 50 19.36 -2.12 -9.14
C THR A 50 19.96 -1.16 -8.12
N ALA A 51 20.22 -1.63 -6.89
CA ALA A 51 20.85 -0.85 -5.84
C ALA A 51 22.28 -0.39 -6.21
N LYS A 52 23.08 -1.26 -6.85
CA LYS A 52 24.42 -0.88 -7.37
C LYS A 52 24.32 0.21 -8.43
N ARG A 53 23.32 0.11 -9.32
CA ARG A 53 23.17 1.01 -10.45
C ARG A 53 22.59 2.37 -10.06
N TYR A 54 21.55 2.37 -9.24
CA TYR A 54 20.74 3.56 -8.94
C TYR A 54 20.67 3.90 -7.46
N GLY A 55 21.17 3.06 -6.58
CA GLY A 55 21.05 3.23 -5.15
C GLY A 55 22.26 3.88 -4.48
N ASN A 56 22.16 3.94 -3.16
CA ASN A 56 23.22 4.26 -2.22
C ASN A 56 23.53 3.00 -1.39
N GLU A 57 24.72 2.42 -1.56
CA GLU A 57 25.15 1.21 -0.85
C GLU A 57 25.37 1.46 0.65
N ASP A 58 25.60 2.72 1.03
CA ASP A 58 25.81 3.15 2.42
C ASP A 58 24.50 3.56 3.13
N ALA A 59 23.33 3.35 2.48
CA ALA A 59 22.05 3.72 3.06
C ALA A 59 21.79 2.96 4.37
N SER A 60 21.51 3.71 5.44
CA SER A 60 21.25 3.17 6.77
C SER A 60 19.85 3.55 7.24
N ASP A 61 19.25 2.69 8.07
CA ASP A 61 17.97 2.97 8.74
C ASP A 61 18.06 4.19 9.68
N ASP A 62 19.27 4.55 10.12
CA ASP A 62 19.52 5.74 10.94
C ASP A 62 19.69 7.04 10.13
N ASP A 63 19.75 6.97 8.80
CA ASP A 63 19.83 8.16 7.96
C ASP A 63 18.61 9.06 8.14
N ILE A 64 18.84 10.39 8.17
CA ILE A 64 17.77 11.37 8.05
C ILE A 64 17.50 11.62 6.57
N VAL A 65 16.27 11.36 6.15
CA VAL A 65 15.79 11.62 4.79
C VAL A 65 15.06 12.95 4.80
N ASN A 66 15.57 13.92 4.03
CA ASN A 66 14.94 15.23 3.85
C ASN A 66 13.99 15.19 2.65
N ILE A 67 12.69 15.36 2.89
CA ILE A 67 11.63 15.25 1.88
C ILE A 67 10.94 16.61 1.72
N ASN A 68 10.79 17.06 0.48
CA ASN A 68 9.87 18.13 0.11
C ASN A 68 8.57 17.50 -0.40
N ALA A 69 7.58 17.41 0.47
CA ALA A 69 6.25 16.89 0.16
C ALA A 69 5.35 18.05 -0.26
N GLY A 70 5.24 18.32 -1.57
CA GLY A 70 4.33 19.32 -2.10
C GLY A 70 4.57 20.77 -1.65
N GLY A 71 5.75 21.08 -1.11
CA GLY A 71 6.14 22.39 -0.56
C GLY A 71 6.44 22.39 0.95
N THR A 72 6.04 21.34 1.67
CA THR A 72 6.36 21.17 3.10
C THR A 72 7.61 20.31 3.25
N ILE A 73 8.55 20.76 4.08
CA ILE A 73 9.79 20.04 4.36
C ILE A 73 9.59 19.13 5.56
N ILE A 74 9.88 17.86 5.37
CA ILE A 74 9.72 16.81 6.38
C ILE A 74 11.04 16.06 6.49
N ASP A 75 11.57 16.02 7.70
CA ASP A 75 12.77 15.27 8.05
C ASP A 75 12.35 14.04 8.86
N VAL A 76 12.74 12.86 8.38
CA VAL A 76 12.31 11.59 8.96
C VAL A 76 13.42 10.55 8.83
N LYS A 77 13.52 9.63 9.79
CA LYS A 77 14.47 8.51 9.69
C LYS A 77 14.09 7.58 8.54
N ARG A 78 15.08 7.09 7.80
CA ARG A 78 14.89 6.07 6.76
C ARG A 78 14.21 4.83 7.33
N GLY A 79 14.64 4.39 8.52
CA GLY A 79 14.04 3.25 9.22
C GLY A 79 12.54 3.41 9.45
N THR A 80 12.06 4.61 9.77
CA THR A 80 10.61 4.89 9.94
C THR A 80 9.85 4.72 8.63
N LEU A 81 10.38 5.23 7.51
CA LEU A 81 9.75 5.09 6.18
C LEU A 81 9.80 3.65 5.65
N CYS A 82 10.80 2.89 6.06
CA CYS A 82 11.06 1.52 5.61
C CYS A 82 10.62 0.45 6.61
N GLN A 83 9.92 0.81 7.69
CA GLN A 83 9.51 -0.15 8.74
C GLN A 83 8.47 -1.17 8.24
N LEU A 84 7.59 -0.77 7.32
CA LEU A 84 6.58 -1.64 6.70
C LEU A 84 7.11 -2.25 5.40
N LYS A 85 7.64 -3.47 5.49
CA LYS A 85 8.26 -4.18 4.36
C LYS A 85 7.28 -4.53 3.24
N GLY A 86 7.72 -4.39 1.99
CA GLY A 86 6.93 -4.71 0.80
C GLY A 86 5.93 -3.61 0.40
N THR A 87 5.93 -2.48 1.11
CA THR A 87 5.15 -1.30 0.72
C THR A 87 5.90 -0.50 -0.34
N ARG A 88 5.16 0.29 -1.13
CA ARG A 88 5.80 1.18 -2.11
C ARG A 88 6.57 2.32 -1.43
N LEU A 89 6.15 2.72 -0.22
CA LEU A 89 6.92 3.65 0.60
C LEU A 89 8.30 3.10 0.98
N GLU A 90 8.35 1.86 1.46
CA GLU A 90 9.61 1.21 1.81
C GLU A 90 10.52 1.07 0.59
N ALA A 91 9.97 0.63 -0.54
CA ALA A 91 10.65 0.58 -1.83
C ALA A 91 11.30 1.93 -2.22
N LEU A 92 10.53 3.01 -2.21
CA LEU A 92 10.98 4.37 -2.54
C LEU A 92 12.17 4.80 -1.68
N PHE A 93 12.11 4.54 -0.36
CA PHE A 93 13.07 5.07 0.60
C PHE A 93 14.13 4.07 1.08
N SER A 94 14.12 2.83 0.55
CA SER A 94 15.09 1.76 0.85
C SER A 94 16.55 2.11 0.52
N GLY A 95 16.80 3.22 -0.16
CA GLY A 95 18.12 3.60 -0.67
C GLY A 95 18.44 2.99 -2.03
N ARG A 96 17.65 2.02 -2.53
CA ARG A 96 17.89 1.35 -3.81
C ARG A 96 17.69 2.25 -5.04
N TRP A 97 16.87 3.29 -4.92
CA TRP A 97 16.53 4.21 -6.01
C TRP A 97 17.08 5.62 -5.83
N GLU A 98 17.94 5.83 -4.84
CA GLU A 98 18.37 7.16 -4.35
C GLU A 98 18.87 8.12 -5.45
N LYS A 99 19.54 7.61 -6.50
CA LYS A 99 20.04 8.41 -7.64
C LYS A 99 18.97 8.71 -8.70
N LYS A 100 17.89 7.91 -8.75
CA LYS A 100 16.75 8.12 -9.66
C LYS A 100 15.69 9.02 -9.04
N LEU A 101 15.62 9.12 -7.72
CA LEU A 101 14.66 10.01 -7.04
C LEU A 101 14.95 11.47 -7.39
N GLN A 102 13.92 12.16 -7.86
CA GLN A 102 13.96 13.57 -8.18
C GLN A 102 14.21 14.38 -6.92
N LYS A 103 15.13 15.34 -7.03
CA LYS A 103 15.51 16.23 -5.94
C LYS A 103 15.16 17.68 -6.29
N ASP A 104 14.75 18.46 -5.30
CA ASP A 104 14.54 19.89 -5.49
C ASP A 104 15.86 20.65 -5.62
N SER A 105 15.78 21.97 -5.85
CA SER A 105 16.94 22.87 -5.95
C SER A 105 17.87 22.83 -4.73
N SER A 106 17.35 22.40 -3.58
CA SER A 106 18.11 22.28 -2.32
C SER A 106 18.62 20.84 -2.10
N GLY A 107 18.44 19.93 -3.05
CA GLY A 107 18.91 18.54 -2.95
C GLY A 107 18.03 17.61 -2.11
N ARG A 108 16.82 18.05 -1.73
CA ARG A 108 15.87 17.24 -0.95
C ARG A 108 15.05 16.37 -1.89
N ILE A 109 14.67 15.16 -1.47
CA ILE A 109 13.81 14.28 -2.28
C ILE A 109 12.46 14.97 -2.44
N PHE A 110 12.01 15.16 -3.68
CA PHE A 110 10.74 15.83 -3.97
C PHE A 110 9.64 14.81 -4.25
N LEU A 111 8.49 15.00 -3.62
CA LEU A 111 7.26 14.25 -3.88
C LEU A 111 6.12 15.21 -4.16
N ASP A 112 5.49 15.12 -5.33
CA ASP A 112 4.33 15.95 -5.70
C ASP A 112 3.03 15.41 -5.11
N VAL A 113 2.94 15.43 -3.79
CA VAL A 113 1.80 14.93 -3.00
C VAL A 113 1.22 16.03 -2.11
N ASN A 114 0.03 15.80 -1.54
CA ASN A 114 -0.51 16.73 -0.57
C ASN A 114 0.31 16.66 0.73
N PRO A 115 0.81 17.81 1.24
CA PRO A 115 1.68 17.84 2.41
C PRO A 115 0.98 17.38 3.69
N THR A 116 -0.28 17.75 3.89
CA THR A 116 -1.05 17.43 5.10
C THR A 116 -1.29 15.92 5.22
N ALA A 117 -1.70 15.28 4.12
CA ALA A 117 -1.90 13.85 4.09
C ALA A 117 -0.58 13.06 4.22
N PHE A 118 0.50 13.53 3.60
CA PHE A 118 1.80 12.88 3.74
C PHE A 118 2.38 13.01 5.16
N GLN A 119 2.22 14.18 5.79
CA GLN A 119 2.61 14.37 7.19
C GLN A 119 1.84 13.41 8.11
N ALA A 120 0.52 13.26 7.93
CA ALA A 120 -0.29 12.33 8.73
C ALA A 120 0.20 10.87 8.59
N ILE A 121 0.67 10.48 7.40
CA ILE A 121 1.29 9.17 7.18
C ILE A 121 2.59 9.04 8.00
N VAL A 122 3.46 10.05 7.96
CA VAL A 122 4.72 10.04 8.72
C VAL A 122 4.45 10.01 10.23
N ASP A 123 3.48 10.76 10.72
CA ASP A 123 3.08 10.77 12.13
C ASP A 123 2.57 9.40 12.57
N TYR A 124 1.72 8.77 11.75
CA TYR A 124 1.25 7.40 11.98
C TYR A 124 2.40 6.39 12.05
N LEU A 125 3.38 6.49 11.16
CA LEU A 125 4.55 5.63 11.15
C LEU A 125 5.44 5.84 12.39
N ASN A 126 5.59 7.08 12.85
CA ASN A 126 6.30 7.37 14.10
C ASN A 126 5.58 6.78 15.32
N GLU A 127 4.25 6.91 15.39
CA GLU A 127 3.44 6.31 16.45
C GLU A 127 3.54 4.78 16.42
N LEU A 128 3.46 4.19 15.22
CA LEU A 128 3.58 2.74 15.03
C LEU A 128 4.91 2.19 15.54
N SER A 129 6.01 2.94 15.36
CA SER A 129 7.34 2.54 15.83
C SER A 129 7.46 2.49 17.36
N ILE A 130 6.60 3.21 18.10
CA ILE A 130 6.62 3.24 19.57
C ILE A 130 5.46 2.46 20.21
N SER A 131 4.47 2.04 19.42
CA SER A 131 3.33 1.23 19.88
C SER A 131 3.70 -0.23 20.09
N ALA A 132 2.98 -0.89 21.00
CA ALA A 132 3.08 -2.34 21.18
C ALA A 132 2.29 -3.08 20.08
N GLU A 133 2.72 -4.29 19.72
CA GLU A 133 2.00 -5.11 18.71
C GLU A 133 0.53 -5.40 19.10
N GLU A 134 0.24 -5.46 20.40
CA GLU A 134 -1.10 -5.71 20.94
C GLU A 134 -2.02 -4.47 20.93
N ASP A 135 -1.45 -3.27 20.79
CA ASP A 135 -2.18 -1.99 20.77
C ASP A 135 -1.64 -1.07 19.66
N PRO A 136 -1.91 -1.40 18.39
CA PRO A 136 -1.44 -0.61 17.26
C PRO A 136 -2.18 0.73 17.20
N PRO A 137 -1.52 1.78 16.69
CA PRO A 137 -2.14 3.09 16.57
C PRO A 137 -3.29 3.06 15.57
N GLN A 138 -4.21 4.01 15.73
CA GLN A 138 -5.30 4.18 14.77
C GLN A 138 -4.74 4.60 13.41
N LEU A 139 -5.45 4.24 12.34
CA LEU A 139 -5.11 4.71 11.00
C LEU A 139 -5.07 6.25 10.96
N PRO A 140 -4.17 6.84 10.15
CA PRO A 140 -4.06 8.28 10.06
C PRO A 140 -5.39 8.88 9.62
N ARG A 141 -5.72 10.05 10.17
CA ARG A 141 -6.92 10.81 9.83
C ARG A 141 -6.54 12.26 9.58
N VAL A 142 -7.26 12.86 8.65
CA VAL A 142 -7.20 14.29 8.37
C VAL A 142 -8.62 14.85 8.38
N ASN A 143 -8.75 16.17 8.26
CA ASN A 143 -10.06 16.80 8.14
C ASN A 143 -10.85 16.20 6.97
N GLU A 144 -12.19 16.21 7.06
CA GLU A 144 -13.09 15.58 6.07
C GLU A 144 -12.77 15.99 4.62
N GLU A 145 -12.39 17.25 4.40
CA GLU A 145 -11.99 17.79 3.10
C GLU A 145 -10.79 17.05 2.48
N HIS A 146 -9.81 16.64 3.29
CA HIS A 146 -8.58 15.98 2.83
C HIS A 146 -8.62 14.45 2.96
N GLN A 147 -9.66 13.87 3.57
CA GLN A 147 -9.69 12.43 3.86
C GLN A 147 -9.58 11.57 2.60
N HIS A 148 -10.24 11.99 1.51
CA HIS A 148 -10.13 11.30 0.22
C HIS A 148 -8.71 11.37 -0.36
N ILE A 149 -7.98 12.48 -0.15
CA ILE A 149 -6.59 12.65 -0.60
C ILE A 149 -5.67 11.72 0.19
N LEU A 150 -5.87 11.65 1.51
CA LEU A 150 -5.15 10.71 2.36
C LEU A 150 -5.37 9.26 1.91
N ASP A 151 -6.61 8.89 1.61
CA ASP A 151 -6.94 7.55 1.10
C ASP A 151 -6.18 7.23 -0.20
N HIS A 152 -6.12 8.18 -1.14
CA HIS A 152 -5.34 8.04 -2.37
C HIS A 152 -3.84 7.89 -2.09
N GLN A 153 -3.27 8.67 -1.17
CA GLN A 153 -1.85 8.56 -0.82
C GLN A 153 -1.52 7.25 -0.11
N LEU A 154 -2.38 6.77 0.78
CA LEU A 154 -2.20 5.46 1.40
C LEU A 154 -2.21 4.33 0.35
N GLU A 155 -3.09 4.41 -0.65
CA GLU A 155 -3.12 3.48 -1.78
C GLU A 155 -1.86 3.59 -2.65
N LEU A 156 -1.46 4.83 -3.01
CA LEU A 156 -0.26 5.13 -3.79
C LEU A 156 0.99 4.51 -3.16
N PHE A 157 1.17 4.69 -1.85
CA PHE A 157 2.32 4.21 -1.09
C PHE A 157 2.22 2.74 -0.66
N GLY A 158 1.14 2.04 -1.01
CA GLY A 158 0.92 0.65 -0.61
C GLY A 158 0.74 0.48 0.90
N LEU A 159 0.45 1.56 1.61
CA LEU A 159 0.17 1.58 3.05
C LEU A 159 -1.28 1.20 3.35
N ARG A 160 -2.16 1.32 2.35
CA ARG A 160 -3.36 0.49 2.24
C ARG A 160 -2.96 -0.93 1.89
N SER A 161 -2.16 -1.56 2.73
CA SER A 161 -2.01 -3.01 2.71
C SER A 161 -3.03 -3.57 3.67
N SER A 162 -4.04 -4.24 3.09
CA SER A 162 -4.58 -5.48 3.62
C SER A 162 -5.63 -5.50 4.72
N ARG A 163 -6.26 -4.36 4.98
CA ARG A 163 -7.55 -4.34 5.66
C ARG A 163 -8.60 -4.10 4.59
N HIS A 164 -9.60 -4.97 4.52
CA HIS A 164 -10.83 -4.63 3.83
C HIS A 164 -11.33 -3.33 4.48
N PRO A 165 -11.63 -2.25 3.73
CA PRO A 165 -11.96 -0.94 4.29
C PRO A 165 -13.13 -0.98 5.30
N GLU A 166 -13.90 -2.06 5.28
CA GLU A 166 -15.02 -2.30 6.17
C GLU A 166 -14.82 -3.44 7.19
N SER A 167 -13.66 -4.10 7.28
CA SER A 167 -13.43 -5.17 8.29
C SER A 167 -12.48 -4.72 9.40
N THR A 168 -12.93 -4.80 10.64
CA THR A 168 -12.09 -4.66 11.84
C THR A 168 -11.55 -6.00 12.32
N VAL A 169 -12.17 -7.12 11.92
CA VAL A 169 -11.76 -8.48 12.30
C VAL A 169 -10.63 -9.01 11.40
N LEU A 170 -10.70 -8.77 10.09
CA LEU A 170 -9.62 -9.14 9.15
C LEU A 170 -8.62 -8.02 9.00
N ASN A 171 -7.57 -8.05 9.83
CA ASN A 171 -6.50 -7.05 9.84
C ASN A 171 -5.25 -7.43 9.01
N GLN A 172 -5.20 -8.64 8.44
CA GLN A 172 -4.04 -9.18 7.70
C GLN A 172 -4.39 -9.59 6.27
N LYS A 173 -3.51 -9.24 5.32
CA LYS A 173 -3.67 -9.56 3.87
C LYS A 173 -3.78 -11.02 3.59
N SER A 174 -2.91 -11.78 4.24
CA SER A 174 -2.84 -13.21 4.09
C SER A 174 -4.18 -13.86 4.40
N HIS A 175 -4.93 -13.38 5.39
CA HIS A 175 -6.26 -13.91 5.70
C HIS A 175 -7.29 -13.51 4.64
N PHE A 176 -7.18 -12.30 4.11
CA PHE A 176 -8.07 -11.80 3.06
C PHE A 176 -7.86 -12.57 1.74
N ASP A 177 -6.62 -12.62 1.26
CA ASP A 177 -6.23 -13.33 0.04
C ASP A 177 -6.59 -14.82 0.14
N LEU A 178 -6.43 -15.41 1.33
CA LEU A 178 -6.80 -16.81 1.59
C LEU A 178 -8.30 -17.05 1.54
N ILE A 179 -9.12 -16.17 2.11
CA ILE A 179 -10.58 -16.26 1.99
C ILE A 179 -11.01 -16.11 0.53
N HIS A 180 -10.41 -15.18 -0.22
CA HIS A 180 -10.69 -15.03 -1.64
C HIS A 180 -10.33 -16.29 -2.43
N ASP A 181 -9.17 -16.88 -2.19
CA ASP A 181 -8.77 -18.17 -2.78
C ASP A 181 -9.80 -19.27 -2.46
N TRP A 182 -10.28 -19.32 -1.22
CA TRP A 182 -11.29 -20.29 -0.82
C TRP A 182 -12.66 -20.10 -1.46
N LEU A 183 -13.03 -18.88 -1.86
CA LEU A 183 -14.30 -18.57 -2.52
C LEU A 183 -14.27 -18.87 -4.03
N GLY A 184 -13.09 -19.04 -4.63
CA GLY A 184 -12.93 -19.35 -6.06
C GLY A 184 -13.09 -18.13 -6.99
N LYS A 185 -12.60 -18.28 -8.23
CA LYS A 185 -12.36 -17.18 -9.21
C LYS A 185 -13.49 -16.15 -9.30
N GLY A 186 -13.13 -14.92 -8.97
CA GLY A 186 -13.91 -13.70 -9.10
C GLY A 186 -13.67 -12.85 -7.85
N ASP A 187 -13.06 -11.68 -8.02
CA ASP A 187 -13.03 -10.64 -6.98
C ASP A 187 -14.48 -10.29 -6.65
N GLY A 188 -15.06 -11.01 -5.70
CA GLY A 188 -16.35 -10.67 -5.14
C GLY A 188 -16.12 -9.56 -4.14
N ASP A 189 -16.54 -8.34 -4.46
CA ASP A 189 -16.51 -7.25 -3.51
C ASP A 189 -17.30 -7.66 -2.26
N PHE A 190 -16.68 -7.47 -1.09
CA PHE A 190 -17.34 -7.68 0.17
C PHE A 190 -18.04 -6.39 0.59
N LYS A 191 -19.31 -6.52 0.95
CA LYS A 191 -20.09 -5.39 1.46
C LYS A 191 -20.56 -5.70 2.87
N LEU A 192 -20.13 -4.91 3.84
CA LEU A 192 -20.49 -5.09 5.25
C LEU A 192 -21.99 -4.91 5.44
N LEU A 193 -22.65 -5.95 5.95
CA LEU A 193 -24.07 -5.96 6.28
C LEU A 193 -24.30 -5.69 7.78
N TYR A 194 -23.47 -6.31 8.61
CA TYR A 194 -23.63 -6.34 10.06
C TYR A 194 -22.27 -6.33 10.75
N ARG A 195 -22.15 -5.54 11.82
CA ARG A 195 -21.04 -5.59 12.76
C ARG A 195 -21.57 -5.55 14.19
N SER A 196 -21.20 -6.51 15.03
CA SER A 196 -21.76 -6.63 16.38
C SER A 196 -21.43 -5.45 17.28
N SER A 197 -20.23 -4.87 17.16
CA SER A 197 -19.82 -3.67 17.90
C SER A 197 -20.56 -2.39 17.49
N LYS A 198 -21.11 -2.34 16.27
CA LYS A 198 -21.89 -1.20 15.74
C LYS A 198 -23.39 -1.39 15.90
N ASP A 199 -23.86 -2.60 15.63
CA ASP A 199 -25.28 -2.91 15.42
C ASP A 199 -25.90 -3.67 16.62
N GLY A 200 -25.08 -4.14 17.56
CA GLY A 200 -25.51 -4.95 18.71
C GLY A 200 -25.55 -6.45 18.42
N SER A 201 -25.51 -7.27 19.47
CA SER A 201 -25.25 -8.73 19.38
C SER A 201 -26.50 -9.63 19.35
N SER A 202 -27.69 -9.08 19.12
CA SER A 202 -28.93 -9.86 19.12
C SER A 202 -29.16 -10.60 17.79
N ALA A 203 -29.73 -11.81 17.87
CA ALA A 203 -30.13 -12.57 16.69
C ALA A 203 -31.13 -11.80 15.81
N SER A 204 -32.05 -11.05 16.43
CA SER A 204 -33.01 -10.20 15.72
C SER A 204 -32.34 -9.13 14.85
N THR A 205 -31.26 -8.52 15.32
CA THR A 205 -30.52 -7.52 14.53
C THR A 205 -29.69 -8.17 13.42
N PHE A 206 -29.14 -9.36 13.68
CA PHE A 206 -28.47 -10.15 12.65
C PHE A 206 -29.44 -10.46 11.49
N HIS A 207 -30.62 -11.01 11.79
CA HIS A 207 -31.60 -11.39 10.77
C HIS A 207 -32.17 -10.19 10.01
N SER A 208 -32.39 -9.06 10.68
CA SER A 208 -32.89 -7.85 10.01
C SER A 208 -31.89 -7.26 9.00
N LYS A 209 -30.58 -7.42 9.25
CA LYS A 209 -29.50 -6.93 8.37
C LYS A 209 -29.05 -7.94 7.31
N CYS A 210 -28.92 -9.21 7.69
CA CYS A 210 -28.31 -10.26 6.87
C CYS A 210 -29.34 -11.16 6.16
N GLY A 211 -30.61 -11.11 6.58
CA GLY A 211 -31.70 -11.87 5.98
C GLY A 211 -31.86 -11.55 4.48
N SER A 212 -32.03 -12.60 3.67
CA SER A 212 -32.30 -12.50 2.23
C SER A 212 -31.25 -11.74 1.41
N LYS A 213 -29.99 -11.64 1.88
CA LYS A 213 -28.89 -10.96 1.17
C LYS A 213 -28.09 -11.87 0.22
N GLY A 214 -28.50 -13.12 0.05
CA GLY A 214 -27.79 -14.07 -0.80
C GLY A 214 -26.54 -14.62 -0.09
N ARG A 215 -25.41 -14.61 -0.80
CA ARG A 215 -24.14 -15.16 -0.31
C ARG A 215 -23.56 -14.29 0.79
N THR A 216 -23.08 -14.91 1.87
CA THR A 216 -22.50 -14.17 2.98
C THR A 216 -21.25 -14.82 3.55
N LEU A 217 -20.33 -13.99 4.00
CA LEU A 217 -19.14 -14.35 4.75
C LEU A 217 -19.29 -13.84 6.19
N THR A 218 -19.24 -14.75 7.16
CA THR A 218 -19.27 -14.42 8.59
C THR A 218 -17.87 -14.53 9.16
N LEU A 219 -17.43 -13.50 9.89
CA LEU A 219 -16.13 -13.37 10.54
C LEU A 219 -16.33 -13.09 12.03
N ILE A 220 -15.65 -13.85 12.88
CA ILE A 220 -15.80 -13.76 14.34
C ILE A 220 -14.40 -13.65 14.95
N GLU A 221 -14.19 -12.59 15.71
CA GLU A 221 -13.06 -12.44 16.64
C GLU A 221 -13.58 -12.71 18.06
N THR A 222 -12.92 -13.59 18.79
CA THR A 222 -13.26 -13.88 20.19
C THR A 222 -12.34 -13.12 21.15
N GLU A 223 -12.74 -12.96 22.42
CA GLU A 223 -11.95 -12.23 23.42
C GLU A 223 -10.57 -12.83 23.69
N ASN A 224 -10.35 -14.12 23.37
CA ASN A 224 -9.05 -14.78 23.51
C ASN A 224 -8.20 -14.72 22.24
N GLY A 225 -8.59 -13.92 21.24
CA GLY A 225 -7.84 -13.70 20.01
C GLY A 225 -8.00 -14.78 18.93
N LEU A 226 -8.94 -15.72 19.09
CA LEU A 226 -9.27 -16.68 18.03
C LEU A 226 -10.14 -16.01 16.95
N ILE A 227 -9.69 -16.09 15.69
CA ILE A 227 -10.41 -15.63 14.50
C ILE A 227 -10.92 -16.83 13.71
N LEU A 228 -12.24 -16.89 13.53
CA LEU A 228 -12.92 -18.00 12.85
C LEU A 228 -14.19 -17.51 12.16
N GLY A 229 -14.83 -18.37 11.38
CA GLY A 229 -16.04 -17.97 10.69
C GLY A 229 -16.59 -19.03 9.75
N GLY A 230 -17.45 -18.59 8.84
CA GLY A 230 -18.03 -19.45 7.83
C GLY A 230 -18.55 -18.66 6.63
N TYR A 231 -18.52 -19.31 5.47
CA TYR A 231 -19.11 -18.81 4.24
C TYR A 231 -20.36 -19.62 3.90
N SER A 232 -21.39 -18.92 3.43
CA SER A 232 -22.64 -19.49 2.95
C SER A 232 -22.96 -18.93 1.56
N ASP A 233 -23.15 -19.81 0.59
CA ASP A 233 -23.68 -19.50 -0.74
C ASP A 233 -25.21 -19.33 -0.76
N ILE A 234 -25.88 -19.67 0.34
CA ILE A 234 -27.32 -19.58 0.52
C ILE A 234 -27.68 -18.45 1.49
N GLN A 235 -28.82 -17.81 1.22
CA GLN A 235 -29.32 -16.72 2.06
C GLN A 235 -29.82 -17.20 3.42
N TRP A 236 -29.64 -16.36 4.44
CA TRP A 236 -30.32 -16.50 5.73
C TRP A 236 -31.82 -16.28 5.54
N ARG A 237 -32.64 -17.19 6.08
CA ARG A 237 -34.11 -17.18 5.97
C ARG A 237 -34.77 -17.05 7.33
N ASP A 238 -35.97 -16.45 7.33
CA ASP A 238 -36.82 -16.39 8.51
C ASP A 238 -37.64 -17.68 8.69
N TYR A 239 -38.15 -17.87 9.92
CA TYR A 239 -38.74 -19.06 10.54
C TYR A 239 -39.76 -19.86 9.70
N TYR A 240 -40.44 -19.25 8.73
CA TYR A 240 -41.68 -19.80 8.18
C TYR A 240 -41.51 -20.80 7.04
N ASP A 241 -40.31 -20.98 6.50
CA ASP A 241 -40.15 -21.67 5.21
C ASP A 241 -39.30 -22.96 5.32
N VAL A 242 -38.06 -22.88 5.78
CA VAL A 242 -37.16 -24.05 5.90
C VAL A 242 -36.11 -23.82 7.00
N ARG A 243 -36.06 -24.71 8.01
CA ARG A 243 -35.12 -24.61 9.15
C ARG A 243 -33.68 -25.03 8.82
N HIS A 244 -33.50 -25.88 7.83
CA HIS A 244 -32.19 -26.41 7.43
C HIS A 244 -32.05 -26.37 5.92
N CYS A 245 -30.99 -25.74 5.46
CA CYS A 245 -30.73 -25.62 4.04
C CYS A 245 -29.44 -26.34 3.67
N GLN A 246 -29.49 -27.07 2.57
CA GLN A 246 -28.32 -27.69 1.97
C GLN A 246 -27.63 -26.65 1.09
N SER A 247 -26.32 -26.55 1.28
CA SER A 247 -25.43 -25.68 0.52
C SER A 247 -24.40 -26.58 -0.17
N ASN A 248 -23.95 -26.19 -1.36
CA ASN A 248 -22.89 -26.94 -2.06
C ASN A 248 -21.51 -26.30 -1.88
N GLU A 249 -21.46 -25.02 -1.49
CA GLU A 249 -20.22 -24.24 -1.40
C GLU A 249 -19.92 -23.75 0.03
N ALA A 250 -20.78 -24.02 1.02
CA ALA A 250 -20.55 -23.58 2.39
C ALA A 250 -19.35 -24.27 3.03
N PHE A 251 -18.60 -23.49 3.79
CA PHE A 251 -17.46 -23.96 4.56
C PHE A 251 -17.32 -23.18 5.86
N ILE A 252 -16.76 -23.84 6.88
CA ILE A 252 -16.31 -23.20 8.12
C ILE A 252 -14.80 -23.00 8.00
N PHE A 253 -14.27 -21.98 8.66
CA PHE A 253 -12.83 -21.80 8.74
C PHE A 253 -12.35 -21.32 10.10
N VAL A 254 -11.08 -21.56 10.37
CA VAL A 254 -10.33 -20.98 11.49
C VAL A 254 -9.10 -20.32 10.88
N LEU A 255 -8.92 -19.03 11.09
CA LEU A 255 -7.83 -18.27 10.49
C LEU A 255 -6.61 -18.19 11.40
N SER A 256 -6.81 -17.83 12.67
CA SER A 256 -5.70 -17.63 13.61
C SER A 256 -6.16 -17.75 15.07
N GLY A 257 -5.21 -17.96 15.97
CA GLY A 257 -5.42 -18.08 17.42
C GLY A 257 -4.18 -18.67 18.11
N LYS A 258 -4.12 -18.57 19.45
CA LYS A 258 -2.94 -18.98 20.25
C LYS A 258 -2.42 -20.39 19.97
N ASP A 259 -3.31 -21.32 19.62
CA ASP A 259 -2.99 -22.73 19.33
C ASP A 259 -3.22 -23.11 17.85
N ILE A 260 -3.33 -22.12 16.95
CA ILE A 260 -3.59 -22.32 15.52
C ILE A 260 -2.30 -22.04 14.74
N ALA A 261 -1.59 -23.10 14.36
CA ALA A 261 -0.34 -22.99 13.61
C ALA A 261 -0.58 -22.62 12.13
N VAL A 262 -1.70 -23.06 11.55
CA VAL A 262 -2.07 -22.79 10.16
C VAL A 262 -3.58 -22.54 10.03
N PRO A 263 -4.01 -21.62 9.14
CA PRO A 263 -5.42 -21.47 8.81
C PRO A 263 -6.02 -22.75 8.22
N CYS A 264 -7.26 -23.06 8.59
CA CYS A 264 -7.96 -24.28 8.18
C CYS A 264 -9.29 -23.94 7.52
N LYS A 265 -9.55 -24.53 6.35
CA LYS A 265 -10.87 -24.59 5.70
C LYS A 265 -11.49 -25.95 5.94
N LEU A 266 -12.74 -25.97 6.38
CA LEU A 266 -13.49 -27.18 6.71
C LEU A 266 -14.70 -27.26 5.78
N ILE A 267 -14.73 -28.28 4.93
CA ILE A 267 -15.79 -28.51 3.94
C ILE A 267 -16.92 -29.35 4.57
N GLY A 268 -18.15 -29.12 4.12
CA GLY A 268 -19.31 -29.93 4.53
C GLY A 268 -19.22 -31.37 4.00
N ARG A 269 -19.57 -32.36 4.82
CA ARG A 269 -19.54 -33.79 4.43
C ARG A 269 -20.87 -34.27 3.84
N ASP A 270 -21.94 -34.17 4.64
CA ASP A 270 -23.28 -34.68 4.30
C ASP A 270 -24.34 -33.61 4.60
N GLY A 271 -25.36 -33.52 3.75
CA GLY A 271 -26.37 -32.46 3.72
C GLY A 271 -26.99 -32.07 5.06
N SER A 272 -26.56 -30.92 5.58
CA SER A 272 -27.28 -29.93 6.40
C SER A 272 -26.24 -28.90 6.84
N ASN A 273 -26.01 -27.89 6.00
CA ASN A 273 -24.83 -27.04 6.08
C ASN A 273 -25.12 -25.71 6.77
N ILE A 274 -26.37 -25.22 6.72
CA ILE A 274 -26.79 -23.94 7.31
C ILE A 274 -28.13 -24.11 8.05
N GLY A 275 -28.19 -23.63 9.29
CA GLY A 275 -29.40 -23.58 10.10
C GLY A 275 -30.03 -22.18 10.11
N ASN A 276 -31.33 -22.10 9.89
CA ASN A 276 -32.09 -20.85 9.85
C ASN A 276 -33.08 -20.79 11.03
N TYR A 277 -32.59 -20.28 12.16
CA TYR A 277 -33.40 -20.11 13.38
C TYR A 277 -33.45 -18.63 13.76
N SER A 278 -34.65 -18.06 13.88
CA SER A 278 -34.86 -16.63 14.18
C SER A 278 -34.27 -16.18 15.51
N ASN A 279 -34.16 -17.09 16.48
CA ASN A 279 -33.59 -16.80 17.81
C ASN A 279 -32.07 -17.00 17.86
N TRP A 280 -31.44 -17.47 16.79
CA TRP A 280 -29.99 -17.69 16.72
C TRP A 280 -29.35 -16.80 15.68
N GLY A 281 -28.07 -16.48 15.87
CA GLY A 281 -27.25 -15.84 14.84
C GLY A 281 -26.81 -16.85 13.77
N PRO A 282 -25.66 -16.60 13.12
CA PRO A 282 -25.08 -17.55 12.18
C PRO A 282 -24.98 -18.97 12.75
N ASN A 283 -25.50 -19.95 11.99
CA ASN A 283 -25.51 -21.36 12.36
C ASN A 283 -25.03 -22.21 11.17
N PHE A 284 -23.82 -22.75 11.29
CA PHE A 284 -23.22 -23.63 10.31
C PHE A 284 -23.20 -25.05 10.87
N GLY A 285 -23.83 -25.95 10.11
CA GLY A 285 -23.91 -27.37 10.43
C GLY A 285 -25.04 -27.64 11.41
N PHE A 286 -25.75 -28.73 11.21
CA PHE A 286 -26.74 -29.21 12.17
C PHE A 286 -26.94 -30.70 12.00
N LYS A 287 -26.30 -31.50 12.86
CA LYS A 287 -26.41 -32.96 12.86
C LYS A 287 -26.64 -33.44 14.28
N ASN A 288 -27.66 -34.28 14.47
CA ASN A 288 -28.07 -34.80 15.78
C ASN A 288 -28.33 -33.70 16.83
N ASN A 289 -29.00 -32.61 16.43
CA ASN A 289 -29.29 -31.42 17.26
C ASN A 289 -28.05 -30.66 17.76
N ILE A 290 -26.90 -30.83 17.09
CA ILE A 290 -25.65 -30.15 17.43
C ILE A 290 -25.16 -29.41 16.18
N SER A 291 -24.84 -28.13 16.34
CA SER A 291 -24.22 -27.29 15.32
C SER A 291 -22.69 -27.28 15.46
N ASP A 292 -21.99 -27.31 14.32
CA ASP A 292 -20.53 -27.18 14.28
C ASP A 292 -20.09 -25.77 14.67
N LEU A 293 -20.80 -24.73 14.22
CA LEU A 293 -20.62 -23.34 14.64
C LEU A 293 -21.98 -22.69 14.87
N LEU A 294 -22.22 -22.19 16.08
CA LEU A 294 -23.47 -21.53 16.45
C LEU A 294 -23.20 -20.25 17.24
N VAL A 295 -23.77 -19.13 16.79
CA VAL A 295 -23.72 -17.85 17.50
C VAL A 295 -25.03 -17.60 18.26
N THR A 296 -24.94 -17.45 19.59
CA THR A 296 -26.08 -17.10 20.47
C THR A 296 -25.62 -16.19 21.59
N ASP A 297 -26.41 -15.15 21.89
CA ASP A 297 -26.22 -14.27 23.05
C ASP A 297 -24.78 -13.73 23.20
N GLY A 298 -24.18 -13.24 22.10
CA GLY A 298 -22.79 -12.72 22.10
C GLY A 298 -21.70 -13.79 22.31
N ASN A 299 -22.03 -15.07 22.15
CA ASN A 299 -21.09 -16.17 22.26
C ASN A 299 -21.10 -17.02 20.99
N VAL A 300 -19.96 -17.64 20.68
CA VAL A 300 -19.84 -18.67 19.63
C VAL A 300 -19.60 -20.03 20.28
N SER A 301 -20.40 -21.02 19.91
CA SER A 301 -20.27 -22.42 20.32
C SER A 301 -19.70 -23.23 19.16
N LEU A 302 -18.65 -24.00 19.41
CA LEU A 302 -17.97 -24.80 18.39
C LEU A 302 -18.08 -26.29 18.70
N ASN A 303 -18.60 -27.09 17.78
CA ASN A 303 -18.64 -28.55 17.85
C ASN A 303 -18.19 -29.18 16.52
N ILE A 304 -17.02 -28.75 16.04
CA ILE A 304 -16.49 -29.09 14.72
C ILE A 304 -16.32 -30.60 14.55
N GLY A 305 -16.65 -31.10 13.36
CA GLY A 305 -16.50 -32.52 13.00
C GLY A 305 -17.83 -33.28 12.98
N LYS A 306 -18.97 -32.58 12.98
CA LYS A 306 -20.31 -33.17 12.85
C LYS A 306 -20.80 -33.09 11.41
N SER A 307 -21.26 -31.91 10.97
CA SER A 307 -21.65 -31.66 9.57
C SER A 307 -20.47 -31.27 8.68
N TYR A 308 -19.43 -30.68 9.26
CA TYR A 308 -18.21 -30.29 8.57
C TYR A 308 -17.04 -31.22 8.90
N GLU A 309 -15.96 -31.14 8.11
CA GLU A 309 -14.71 -31.84 8.40
C GLU A 309 -14.22 -31.55 9.83
N ALA A 310 -13.64 -32.57 10.46
CA ALA A 310 -12.96 -32.40 11.74
C ALA A 310 -11.68 -31.56 11.55
N LEU A 311 -11.26 -30.85 12.60
CA LEU A 311 -9.97 -30.14 12.58
C LEU A 311 -8.80 -31.13 12.38
N PRO A 312 -7.73 -30.72 11.66
CA PRO A 312 -6.53 -31.54 11.51
C PRO A 312 -5.91 -31.92 12.86
N PHE A 313 -5.38 -33.15 12.97
CA PHE A 313 -4.73 -33.64 14.19
C PHE A 313 -3.53 -32.74 14.53
N GLY A 314 -3.49 -32.19 15.75
CA GLY A 314 -2.47 -31.21 16.19
C GLY A 314 -2.96 -29.75 16.21
N VAL A 315 -4.02 -29.40 15.47
CA VAL A 315 -4.78 -28.14 15.66
C VAL A 315 -5.85 -28.42 16.73
N VAL A 316 -5.32 -28.69 17.92
CA VAL A 316 -5.90 -29.07 19.20
C VAL A 316 -7.38 -29.50 19.25
N ASN A 317 -7.59 -30.70 19.79
CA ASN A 317 -8.83 -31.25 20.38
C ASN A 317 -9.55 -30.34 21.42
N ASN A 318 -9.12 -29.08 21.60
CA ASN A 318 -9.59 -28.15 22.63
C ASN A 318 -10.61 -27.12 22.15
N LEU A 319 -10.99 -27.06 20.87
CA LEU A 319 -12.01 -26.10 20.38
C LEU A 319 -13.44 -26.67 20.39
N SER A 320 -13.59 -27.98 20.16
CA SER A 320 -14.90 -28.64 20.15
C SER A 320 -15.48 -28.75 21.57
N GLY A 321 -16.75 -28.40 21.75
CA GLY A 321 -17.44 -28.37 23.04
C GLY A 321 -17.25 -27.09 23.86
N LYS A 322 -16.62 -26.05 23.30
CA LYS A 322 -16.44 -24.75 23.98
C LYS A 322 -17.45 -23.72 23.54
N LYS A 323 -17.86 -22.89 24.50
CA LYS A 323 -18.57 -21.62 24.31
C LYS A 323 -17.58 -20.48 24.57
N LEU A 324 -17.31 -19.68 23.54
CA LEU A 324 -16.35 -18.58 23.59
C LEU A 324 -17.09 -17.25 23.46
N LYS A 325 -16.67 -16.24 24.23
CA LYS A 325 -17.24 -14.90 24.16
C LYS A 325 -16.70 -14.17 22.93
N ILE A 326 -17.60 -13.55 22.18
CA ILE A 326 -17.28 -12.81 20.97
C ILE A 326 -16.80 -11.42 21.36
N LYS A 327 -15.64 -11.00 20.82
CA LYS A 327 -15.15 -9.62 20.89
C LYS A 327 -15.82 -8.78 19.81
N ASP A 328 -15.83 -9.26 18.55
CA ASP A 328 -16.64 -8.68 17.48
C ASP A 328 -17.01 -9.74 16.43
N MET A 329 -18.11 -9.52 15.72
CA MET A 329 -18.58 -10.36 14.62
C MET A 329 -19.01 -9.47 13.46
N GLU A 330 -18.48 -9.76 12.27
CA GLU A 330 -18.79 -9.06 11.02
C GLU A 330 -19.41 -10.02 10.01
N VAL A 331 -20.39 -9.53 9.26
CA VAL A 331 -21.03 -10.31 8.19
C VAL A 331 -21.02 -9.48 6.92
N PHE A 332 -20.44 -10.04 5.87
CA PHE A 332 -20.30 -9.42 4.55
C PHE A 332 -21.19 -10.12 3.54
N GLN A 333 -21.80 -9.34 2.63
CA GLN A 333 -22.38 -9.86 1.40
C GLN A 333 -21.25 -10.12 0.40
N VAL A 334 -21.32 -11.24 -0.33
CA VAL A 334 -20.35 -11.58 -1.39
C VAL A 334 -21.03 -11.43 -2.76
N GLU A 335 -20.63 -10.43 -3.52
CA GLU A 335 -21.14 -10.21 -4.89
C GLU A 335 -20.35 -11.07 -5.91
N LYS A 336 -20.97 -11.52 -7.01
CA LYS A 336 -20.22 -12.09 -8.14
C LYS A 336 -19.97 -10.96 -9.15
N PRO A 337 -18.79 -10.85 -9.78
CA PRO A 337 -18.62 -9.94 -10.90
C PRO A 337 -19.62 -10.34 -12.00
N GLY A 338 -20.53 -9.42 -12.35
CA GLY A 338 -21.43 -9.58 -13.49
C GLY A 338 -20.66 -9.52 -14.80
N ASP A 339 -21.14 -10.24 -15.81
CA ASP A 339 -20.66 -10.22 -17.21
C ASP A 339 -20.24 -8.80 -17.63
N LYS A 340 -18.92 -8.56 -17.66
CA LYS A 340 -18.31 -7.39 -18.28
C LYS A 340 -17.41 -7.90 -19.41
N THR A 341 -17.67 -7.32 -20.57
CA THR A 341 -17.19 -7.67 -21.91
C THR A 341 -15.68 -7.75 -22.06
N ASP A 342 -15.25 -8.79 -22.80
CA ASP A 342 -14.10 -8.90 -23.71
C ASP A 342 -13.15 -7.68 -23.73
N ASN A 343 -12.20 -7.61 -22.79
CA ASN A 343 -10.92 -6.90 -22.97
C ASN A 343 -9.92 -7.17 -21.83
N GLU A 344 -9.79 -8.40 -21.33
CA GLU A 344 -8.68 -8.77 -20.41
C GLU A 344 -8.06 -10.15 -20.71
N ALA A 345 -8.14 -10.62 -21.95
CA ALA A 345 -7.60 -11.92 -22.37
C ALA A 345 -6.06 -12.04 -22.28
N GLU A 346 -5.34 -10.93 -22.02
CA GLU A 346 -3.88 -10.93 -21.83
C GLU A 346 -3.43 -10.99 -20.35
N SER A 347 -4.29 -10.58 -19.41
CA SER A 347 -4.06 -10.68 -17.95
C SER A 347 -4.25 -12.12 -17.43
N GLU A 348 -5.18 -12.85 -18.06
CA GLU A 348 -5.60 -14.21 -17.69
C GLU A 348 -4.50 -15.28 -17.93
N LYS A 349 -3.58 -15.04 -18.87
CA LYS A 349 -2.51 -16.00 -19.21
C LYS A 349 -1.39 -16.04 -18.17
N THR A 350 -1.18 -14.97 -17.41
CA THR A 350 -0.06 -14.85 -16.47
C THR A 350 -0.44 -15.23 -15.03
N ARG A 351 -1.73 -15.14 -14.66
CA ARG A 351 -2.25 -15.54 -13.33
C ARG A 351 -2.55 -17.04 -13.17
N ASN A 352 -2.74 -17.79 -14.26
CA ASN A 352 -3.07 -19.22 -14.24
C ASN A 352 -1.86 -20.15 -13.96
N LYS A 353 -0.86 -19.69 -13.19
CA LYS A 353 0.31 -20.50 -12.84
C LYS A 353 0.30 -21.10 -11.43
N LEU A 354 -0.71 -20.81 -10.59
CA LEU A 354 -0.88 -21.54 -9.34
C LEU A 354 -1.46 -22.93 -9.60
N LEU A 355 -0.61 -23.94 -9.42
CA LEU A 355 -0.96 -25.36 -9.48
C LEU A 355 -2.08 -25.63 -8.46
N HIS A 356 -3.25 -26.04 -8.96
CA HIS A 356 -4.29 -26.66 -8.14
C HIS A 356 -3.77 -28.02 -7.66
N VAL A 357 -3.11 -28.04 -6.50
CA VAL A 357 -2.60 -29.28 -5.91
C VAL A 357 -3.77 -30.07 -5.36
N LYS A 358 -4.08 -31.20 -5.99
CA LYS A 358 -5.08 -32.14 -5.48
C LYS A 358 -4.60 -32.69 -4.13
N ARG A 359 -5.47 -32.66 -3.12
CA ARG A 359 -5.21 -33.25 -1.79
C ARG A 359 -4.80 -34.72 -1.95
N ILE A 360 -3.70 -35.09 -1.29
CA ILE A 360 -3.18 -36.46 -1.32
C ILE A 360 -3.80 -37.25 -0.17
N ASP A 361 -4.43 -38.38 -0.49
CA ASP A 361 -5.15 -39.27 0.42
C ASP A 361 -4.71 -40.74 0.29
N LYS A 362 -3.62 -41.00 -0.43
CA LYS A 362 -3.19 -42.35 -0.84
C LYS A 362 -2.32 -43.09 0.18
N PHE A 363 -1.71 -42.39 1.13
CA PHE A 363 -0.82 -42.98 2.14
C PHE A 363 -1.51 -43.08 3.51
N THR A 364 -0.74 -43.43 4.55
CA THR A 364 -1.22 -43.31 5.93
C THR A 364 -1.55 -41.86 6.28
N ASP A 365 -2.49 -41.65 7.19
CA ASP A 365 -2.97 -40.30 7.57
C ASP A 365 -1.83 -39.35 7.95
N ASN A 366 -0.84 -39.83 8.71
CA ASN A 366 0.31 -39.03 9.12
C ASN A 366 1.16 -38.58 7.92
N ILE A 367 1.38 -39.47 6.94
CA ILE A 367 2.16 -39.17 5.74
C ILE A 367 1.40 -38.18 4.85
N ASN A 368 0.10 -38.44 4.62
CA ASN A 368 -0.77 -37.54 3.86
C ASN A 368 -0.80 -36.15 4.50
N GLN A 369 -0.91 -36.06 5.83
CA GLN A 369 -0.88 -34.80 6.55
C GLN A 369 0.43 -34.05 6.32
N GLY A 370 1.58 -34.70 6.51
CA GLY A 370 2.89 -34.06 6.29
C GLY A 370 3.08 -33.53 4.87
N ILE A 371 2.69 -34.32 3.86
CA ILE A 371 2.78 -33.95 2.44
C ILE A 371 1.84 -32.77 2.12
N ASN A 372 0.57 -32.87 2.52
CA ASN A 372 -0.41 -31.80 2.26
C ASN A 372 -0.03 -30.50 2.99
N THR A 373 0.46 -30.57 4.23
CA THR A 373 0.96 -29.40 4.97
C THR A 373 2.13 -28.74 4.24
N LYS A 374 3.12 -29.51 3.75
CA LYS A 374 4.23 -28.95 2.98
C LYS A 374 3.74 -28.27 1.69
N TRP A 375 2.78 -28.86 0.97
CA TRP A 375 2.17 -28.24 -0.21
C TRP A 375 1.46 -26.92 0.11
N THR A 376 0.65 -26.86 1.17
CA THR A 376 -0.01 -25.62 1.59
C THR A 376 0.99 -24.54 1.99
N SER A 377 2.06 -24.91 2.70
CA SER A 377 3.14 -23.97 3.02
C SER A 377 3.84 -23.45 1.76
N LEU A 378 4.15 -24.33 0.79
CA LEU A 378 4.76 -23.92 -0.47
C LEU A 378 3.86 -22.98 -1.29
N GLN A 379 2.55 -23.26 -1.37
CA GLN A 379 1.60 -22.35 -2.02
C GLN A 379 1.54 -20.98 -1.33
N SER A 380 1.54 -20.95 0.01
CA SER A 380 1.58 -19.69 0.75
C SER A 380 2.85 -18.88 0.45
N VAL A 381 4.01 -19.55 0.38
CA VAL A 381 5.27 -18.91 0.01
C VAL A 381 5.24 -18.47 -1.46
N GLU A 382 4.69 -19.28 -2.36
CA GLU A 382 4.57 -18.95 -3.78
C GLU A 382 3.76 -17.66 -4.01
N SER A 383 2.62 -17.51 -3.33
CA SER A 383 1.83 -16.27 -3.40
C SER A 383 2.60 -15.05 -2.90
N LYS A 384 3.39 -15.20 -1.82
CA LYS A 384 4.25 -14.12 -1.32
C LYS A 384 5.35 -13.77 -2.32
N VAL A 385 6.00 -14.76 -2.92
CA VAL A 385 7.06 -14.56 -3.92
C VAL A 385 6.48 -13.87 -5.16
N LEU A 386 5.32 -14.32 -5.65
CA LEU A 386 4.62 -13.67 -6.77
C LEU A 386 4.29 -12.21 -6.46
N ALA A 387 3.76 -11.93 -5.27
CA ALA A 387 3.46 -10.56 -4.84
C ALA A 387 4.72 -9.69 -4.78
N LEU A 388 5.85 -10.23 -4.32
CA LEU A 388 7.14 -9.51 -4.29
C LEU A 388 7.70 -9.27 -5.69
N GLU A 389 7.58 -10.24 -6.60
CA GLU A 389 8.01 -10.11 -8.00
C GLU A 389 7.16 -9.06 -8.75
N GLU A 390 5.83 -9.06 -8.55
CA GLU A 390 4.92 -8.06 -9.13
C GLU A 390 5.18 -6.67 -8.53
N SER A 391 5.33 -6.60 -7.20
CA SER A 391 5.68 -5.36 -6.50
C SER A 391 6.96 -4.74 -7.08
N PHE A 392 8.02 -5.54 -7.25
CA PHE A 392 9.29 -5.06 -7.82
C PHE A 392 9.16 -4.54 -9.26
N LYS A 393 8.31 -5.15 -10.09
CA LYS A 393 8.02 -4.63 -11.45
C LYS A 393 7.31 -3.28 -11.40
N THR A 394 6.32 -3.14 -10.52
CA THR A 394 5.56 -1.88 -10.38
C THR A 394 6.39 -0.78 -9.71
N GLU A 395 7.38 -1.15 -8.90
CA GLU A 395 8.28 -0.23 -8.21
C GLU A 395 9.09 0.62 -9.19
N GLU A 396 9.67 0.03 -10.24
CA GLU A 396 10.42 0.80 -11.24
C GLU A 396 9.53 1.82 -11.98
N GLN A 397 8.31 1.39 -12.36
CA GLN A 397 7.34 2.26 -13.00
C GLN A 397 6.97 3.44 -12.09
N LEU A 398 6.70 3.14 -10.82
CA LEU A 398 6.35 4.14 -9.81
C LEU A 398 7.49 5.12 -9.55
N VAL A 399 8.74 4.65 -9.45
CA VAL A 399 9.90 5.53 -9.28
C VAL A 399 10.06 6.45 -10.49
N CYS A 400 9.89 5.92 -11.71
CA CYS A 400 10.01 6.71 -12.92
C CYS A 400 8.87 7.73 -13.09
N SER A 401 7.66 7.44 -12.60
CA SER A 401 6.50 8.32 -12.75
C SER A 401 6.32 9.33 -11.61
N LEU A 402 6.55 8.91 -10.35
CA LEU A 402 6.33 9.74 -9.15
C LEU A 402 7.55 10.60 -8.81
N ALA A 403 8.75 10.10 -9.11
CA ALA A 403 10.01 10.70 -8.70
C ALA A 403 11.03 10.72 -9.84
N GLY A 404 10.61 10.55 -11.10
CA GLY A 404 11.45 10.71 -12.27
C GLY A 404 11.21 12.08 -12.90
N GLY A 405 12.27 12.82 -13.23
CA GLY A 405 12.12 14.11 -13.88
C GLY A 405 13.34 15.03 -13.71
N SER A 406 13.34 16.14 -14.44
CA SER A 406 14.37 17.16 -14.27
C SER A 406 14.06 18.03 -13.06
N THR A 407 15.08 18.53 -12.37
CA THR A 407 14.89 19.56 -11.33
C THR A 407 14.25 20.83 -11.87
N LYS A 408 14.33 21.05 -13.19
CA LYS A 408 13.69 22.17 -13.91
C LYS A 408 12.18 22.05 -13.99
N ASP A 409 11.62 20.86 -13.74
CA ASP A 409 10.17 20.61 -13.83
C ASP A 409 9.49 20.79 -12.48
N ILE A 410 10.26 21.02 -11.41
CA ILE A 410 9.74 21.36 -10.09
C ILE A 410 9.47 22.86 -10.06
N ILE A 411 8.21 23.21 -9.81
CA ILE A 411 7.74 24.59 -9.75
C ILE A 411 7.47 24.96 -8.29
N LEU A 412 8.12 26.04 -7.84
CA LEU A 412 7.88 26.63 -6.53
C LEU A 412 6.92 27.82 -6.67
N LEU A 413 5.76 27.70 -6.04
CA LEU A 413 4.69 28.71 -6.02
C LEU A 413 4.68 29.41 -4.66
N ASN A 414 4.59 30.73 -4.65
CA ASN A 414 4.23 31.51 -3.48
C ASN A 414 2.80 32.01 -3.65
N VAL A 415 1.88 31.32 -2.98
CA VAL A 415 0.46 31.65 -3.01
C VAL A 415 0.17 32.52 -1.80
N SER A 416 0.12 33.85 -1.99
CA SER A 416 -0.14 34.84 -0.93
C SER A 416 0.61 34.59 0.39
N GLY A 417 1.90 34.23 0.32
CA GLY A 417 2.76 33.94 1.48
C GLY A 417 2.90 32.45 1.82
N THR A 418 2.04 31.58 1.29
CA THR A 418 2.13 30.12 1.47
C THR A 418 2.95 29.50 0.35
N ARG A 419 4.04 28.82 0.71
CA ARG A 419 4.89 28.09 -0.24
C ARG A 419 4.22 26.78 -0.62
N MET A 420 4.09 26.52 -1.92
CA MET A 420 3.62 25.26 -2.48
C MET A 420 4.59 24.82 -3.55
N THR A 421 4.90 23.53 -3.65
CA THR A 421 5.79 23.00 -4.70
C THR A 421 5.07 21.90 -5.45
N THR A 422 5.16 21.89 -6.78
CA THR A 422 4.49 20.91 -7.63
C THR A 422 5.28 20.64 -8.90
N MET A 423 4.93 19.60 -9.65
CA MET A 423 5.48 19.40 -10.99
C MET A 423 4.83 20.34 -12.01
N ARG A 424 5.58 20.73 -13.03
CA ARG A 424 5.05 21.45 -14.20
C ARG A 424 3.90 20.65 -14.83
N ASP A 425 4.09 19.35 -15.02
CA ASP A 425 3.08 18.47 -15.64
C ASP A 425 1.75 18.49 -14.89
N THR A 426 1.78 18.59 -13.56
CA THR A 426 0.59 18.77 -12.71
C THR A 426 -0.19 20.03 -13.08
N LEU A 427 0.50 21.15 -13.37
CA LEU A 427 -0.12 22.41 -13.78
C LEU A 427 -0.63 22.40 -15.23
N LEU A 428 -0.13 21.46 -16.06
CA LEU A 428 -0.48 21.31 -17.47
C LEU A 428 -1.62 20.31 -17.72
N VAL A 429 -2.07 19.55 -16.70
CA VAL A 429 -3.09 18.49 -16.82
C VAL A 429 -4.36 18.94 -17.56
N ILE A 430 -4.75 20.21 -17.41
CA ILE A 430 -5.89 20.80 -18.12
C ILE A 430 -5.33 21.81 -19.13
N GLU A 431 -5.20 21.37 -20.38
CA GLU A 431 -4.50 22.10 -21.47
C GLU A 431 -5.07 23.51 -21.72
N ASP A 432 -6.38 23.68 -21.63
CA ASP A 432 -7.05 24.97 -21.90
C ASP A 432 -6.97 25.98 -20.73
N SER A 433 -6.39 25.57 -19.59
CA SER A 433 -6.31 26.40 -18.40
C SER A 433 -5.32 27.57 -18.56
N VAL A 434 -5.49 28.60 -17.74
CA VAL A 434 -4.54 29.71 -17.60
C VAL A 434 -3.23 29.19 -17.02
N LEU A 435 -3.27 28.20 -16.13
CA LEU A 435 -2.07 27.56 -15.58
C LEU A 435 -1.27 26.88 -16.69
N ALA A 436 -1.92 26.05 -17.53
CA ALA A 436 -1.24 25.41 -18.64
C ALA A 436 -0.58 26.44 -19.58
N ARG A 437 -1.29 27.52 -19.93
CA ARG A 437 -0.75 28.61 -20.74
C ARG A 437 0.39 29.38 -20.07
N GLN A 438 0.39 29.49 -18.74
CA GLN A 438 1.42 30.19 -17.98
C GLN A 438 2.71 29.37 -17.90
N PHE A 439 2.60 28.05 -17.79
CA PHE A 439 3.73 27.13 -17.56
C PHE A 439 4.15 26.33 -18.81
N ASP A 440 3.59 26.64 -19.98
CA ASP A 440 3.99 26.08 -21.29
C ASP A 440 5.43 26.47 -21.68
N ASP A 441 6.20 25.51 -22.18
CA ASP A 441 7.64 25.61 -22.52
C ASP A 441 7.95 26.76 -23.49
N THR A 442 7.00 27.06 -24.40
CA THR A 442 7.16 28.11 -25.42
C THR A 442 7.13 29.54 -24.86
N LYS A 443 6.59 29.74 -23.65
CA LYS A 443 6.42 31.06 -23.00
C LYS A 443 7.11 31.15 -21.63
N TRP A 444 7.26 30.03 -20.94
CA TRP A 444 7.88 29.97 -19.62
C TRP A 444 9.38 30.28 -19.66
N THR A 445 10.05 29.92 -20.76
CA THR A 445 11.46 30.29 -20.98
C THR A 445 11.69 31.81 -21.00
N ASP A 446 10.67 32.60 -21.30
CA ASP A 446 10.70 34.07 -21.37
C ASP A 446 10.26 34.78 -20.07
N GLN A 447 9.59 34.11 -19.12
CA GLN A 447 9.27 34.69 -17.79
C GLN A 447 10.49 34.77 -16.85
N GLY A 448 11.68 34.43 -17.35
CA GLY A 448 12.96 34.51 -16.65
C GLY A 448 13.48 35.92 -16.38
N SER A 449 12.65 36.85 -15.92
CA SER A 449 13.13 38.15 -15.41
C SER A 449 14.00 37.97 -14.14
N ALA A 450 13.84 36.88 -13.39
CA ALA A 450 14.71 36.55 -12.25
C ALA A 450 16.03 35.87 -12.64
N LYS A 451 16.10 35.19 -13.80
CA LYS A 451 17.36 34.62 -14.34
C LYS A 451 18.38 35.70 -14.73
N ARG A 452 17.95 36.98 -14.75
CA ARG A 452 18.79 38.14 -15.07
C ARG A 452 19.59 38.66 -13.89
N ALA A 453 19.05 38.64 -12.66
CA ALA A 453 19.69 39.33 -11.53
C ALA A 453 21.13 38.87 -11.27
N LEU A 454 21.41 37.56 -11.13
CA LEU A 454 22.76 37.08 -10.86
C LEU A 454 23.65 36.96 -12.12
N LYS A 455 23.05 36.81 -13.31
CA LYS A 455 23.81 36.81 -14.58
C LYS A 455 24.30 38.20 -14.98
N GLU A 456 23.65 39.24 -14.47
CA GLU A 456 23.98 40.66 -14.69
C GLU A 456 24.85 41.25 -13.56
N TRP A 457 25.21 40.46 -12.53
CA TRP A 457 26.15 40.91 -11.50
C TRP A 457 27.53 41.14 -12.08
N GLU A 458 27.92 42.41 -12.06
CA GLU A 458 29.27 42.83 -12.36
C GLU A 458 30.20 42.53 -11.17
N PRO A 459 31.53 42.52 -11.38
CA PRO A 459 32.49 42.23 -10.30
C PRO A 459 32.35 43.14 -9.07
N GLU A 460 31.83 44.35 -9.24
CA GLU A 460 31.54 45.29 -8.15
C GLU A 460 30.39 44.83 -7.26
N ASP A 461 29.36 44.19 -7.83
CA ASP A 461 28.22 43.67 -7.09
C ASP A 461 28.58 42.38 -6.34
N VAL A 462 29.41 41.53 -6.94
CA VAL A 462 30.03 40.38 -6.27
C VAL A 462 30.87 40.84 -5.07
N SER A 463 31.63 41.93 -5.22
CA SER A 463 32.41 42.52 -4.13
C SER A 463 31.52 43.05 -3.00
N LYS A 464 30.44 43.78 -3.31
CA LYS A 464 29.46 44.27 -2.31
C LYS A 464 28.82 43.13 -1.55
N TRP A 465 28.40 42.07 -2.25
CA TRP A 465 27.85 40.87 -1.61
C TRP A 465 28.86 40.25 -0.65
N ALA A 466 30.11 40.04 -1.08
CA ALA A 466 31.14 39.42 -0.24
C ALA A 466 31.49 40.26 1.01
N LYS A 467 31.41 41.59 0.93
CA LYS A 467 31.59 42.50 2.09
C LYS A 467 30.44 42.42 3.09
N GLY A 468 29.25 42.03 2.66
CA GLY A 468 28.07 41.90 3.52
C GLY A 468 28.07 40.63 4.37
N ILE A 469 29.01 39.71 4.15
CA ILE A 469 29.07 38.43 4.85
C ILE A 469 29.85 38.59 6.14
N GLU A 470 29.19 38.33 7.26
CA GLU A 470 29.80 38.40 8.58
C GLU A 470 30.95 37.38 8.71
N GLY A 471 32.13 37.85 9.12
CA GLY A 471 33.32 37.00 9.30
C GLY A 471 34.21 36.83 8.06
N ILE A 472 33.86 37.41 6.91
CA ILE A 472 34.73 37.44 5.73
C ILE A 472 35.59 38.72 5.72
N PRO A 473 36.93 38.63 5.62
CA PRO A 473 37.80 39.80 5.52
C PRO A 473 37.57 40.58 4.21
N GLU A 474 37.59 41.91 4.28
CA GLU A 474 37.40 42.80 3.10
C GLU A 474 38.39 42.49 1.96
N SER A 475 39.62 42.08 2.29
CA SER A 475 40.63 41.64 1.32
C SER A 475 40.16 40.52 0.37
N VAL A 476 39.19 39.70 0.81
CA VAL A 476 38.62 38.63 -0.02
C VAL A 476 37.62 39.17 -1.04
N ALA A 477 36.79 40.14 -0.64
CA ALA A 477 35.91 40.84 -1.56
C ALA A 477 36.69 41.67 -2.60
N GLU A 478 37.83 42.23 -2.21
CA GLU A 478 38.78 42.88 -3.12
C GLU A 478 39.43 41.89 -4.08
N SER A 479 39.79 40.68 -3.60
CA SER A 479 40.36 39.63 -4.46
C SER A 479 39.36 39.15 -5.51
N LEU A 480 38.09 38.93 -5.14
CA LEU A 480 37.02 38.58 -6.08
C LEU A 480 36.83 39.68 -7.15
N CYS A 481 36.84 40.94 -6.74
CA CYS A 481 36.73 42.09 -7.65
C CYS A 481 37.96 42.21 -8.57
N LYS A 482 39.17 42.04 -8.03
CA LYS A 482 40.44 42.12 -8.78
C LYS A 482 40.56 41.03 -9.84
N ASN A 483 40.05 39.84 -9.55
CA ASN A 483 39.98 38.73 -10.50
C ASN A 483 38.79 38.85 -11.46
N LYS A 484 38.02 39.94 -11.41
CA LYS A 484 36.88 40.23 -12.29
C LYS A 484 35.82 39.12 -12.30
N ILE A 485 35.61 38.46 -11.16
CA ILE A 485 34.62 37.40 -11.03
C ILE A 485 33.22 38.00 -11.21
N THR A 486 32.53 37.57 -12.25
CA THR A 486 31.13 37.90 -12.51
C THR A 486 30.20 37.01 -11.68
N GLY A 487 28.92 37.37 -11.53
CA GLY A 487 27.96 36.53 -10.78
C GLY A 487 27.80 35.12 -11.36
N ARG A 488 27.99 34.95 -12.68
CA ARG A 488 28.00 33.63 -13.33
C ARG A 488 29.21 32.78 -12.92
N GLU A 489 30.37 33.40 -12.80
CA GLU A 489 31.61 32.73 -12.39
C GLU A 489 31.63 32.47 -10.89
N LEU A 490 31.06 33.36 -10.09
CA LEU A 490 30.92 33.21 -8.63
C LEU A 490 30.24 31.89 -8.26
N VAL A 491 29.14 31.55 -8.94
CA VAL A 491 28.44 30.27 -8.73
C VAL A 491 29.16 29.07 -9.37
N ALA A 492 30.16 29.27 -10.21
CA ALA A 492 30.99 28.17 -10.71
C ALA A 492 32.20 27.89 -9.80
N LEU A 493 32.52 28.79 -8.86
CA LEU A 493 33.67 28.63 -7.98
C LEU A 493 33.52 27.42 -7.04
N ASN A 494 34.60 26.66 -6.96
CA ASN A 494 34.80 25.58 -6.02
C ASN A 494 35.99 25.90 -5.10
N MET A 495 36.30 25.00 -4.17
CA MET A 495 37.38 25.24 -3.20
C MET A 495 38.74 25.48 -3.86
N GLU A 496 39.04 24.81 -4.97
CA GLU A 496 40.28 25.01 -5.73
C GLU A 496 40.32 26.37 -6.43
N GLY A 497 39.20 26.81 -7.02
CA GLY A 497 39.05 28.12 -7.62
C GLY A 497 39.30 29.26 -6.63
N LEU A 498 38.79 29.14 -5.40
CA LEU A 498 39.04 30.11 -4.34
C LEU A 498 40.52 30.13 -3.90
N LYS A 499 41.15 28.96 -3.78
CA LYS A 499 42.58 28.86 -3.45
C LYS A 499 43.47 29.47 -4.53
N MET A 500 43.14 29.27 -5.81
CA MET A 500 43.86 29.89 -6.94
C MET A 500 43.80 31.43 -6.94
N MET A 501 42.80 32.02 -6.27
CA MET A 501 42.70 33.47 -6.06
C MET A 501 43.44 33.97 -4.80
N GLY A 502 44.22 33.11 -4.14
CA GLY A 502 44.99 33.45 -2.93
C GLY A 502 44.18 33.41 -1.63
N ILE A 503 42.97 32.83 -1.65
CA ILE A 503 42.16 32.66 -0.44
C ILE A 503 42.51 31.30 0.16
N GLU A 504 43.40 31.28 1.15
CA GLU A 504 43.93 30.02 1.72
C GLU A 504 43.37 29.70 3.11
N ARG A 505 42.81 30.68 3.81
CA ARG A 505 42.31 30.50 5.18
C ARG A 505 41.12 29.50 5.17
N PRO A 506 41.23 28.33 5.83
CA PRO A 506 40.21 27.29 5.74
C PRO A 506 38.81 27.73 6.18
N GLY A 507 38.70 28.48 7.29
CA GLY A 507 37.41 28.98 7.77
C GLY A 507 36.73 29.95 6.79
N THR A 508 37.50 30.80 6.13
CA THR A 508 37.00 31.74 5.12
C THR A 508 36.57 31.02 3.85
N LEU A 509 37.30 29.98 3.44
CA LEU A 509 36.92 29.11 2.31
C LEU A 509 35.59 28.41 2.56
N CYS A 510 35.39 27.82 3.75
CA CYS A 510 34.14 27.15 4.09
C CYS A 510 32.96 28.12 4.13
N LEU A 511 33.11 29.29 4.76
CA LEU A 511 32.05 30.31 4.83
C LEU A 511 31.68 30.86 3.44
N LEU A 512 32.66 31.10 2.57
CA LEU A 512 32.40 31.53 1.18
C LEU A 512 31.66 30.45 0.40
N LEU A 513 32.06 29.19 0.52
CA LEU A 513 31.41 28.10 -0.21
C LEU A 513 29.98 27.86 0.28
N ASP A 514 29.73 28.00 1.58
CA ASP A 514 28.38 27.93 2.14
C ASP A 514 27.50 29.07 1.61
N GLU A 515 28.01 30.30 1.60
CA GLU A 515 27.23 31.46 1.14
C GLU A 515 27.06 31.50 -0.39
N ILE A 516 28.04 31.03 -1.16
CA ILE A 516 27.88 30.78 -2.61
C ILE A 516 26.81 29.71 -2.84
N SER A 517 26.73 28.69 -1.98
CA SER A 517 25.68 27.66 -2.06
C SER A 517 24.31 28.23 -1.70
N ASN A 518 24.22 29.13 -0.73
CA ASN A 518 23.00 29.88 -0.41
C ASN A 518 22.56 30.77 -1.58
N LEU A 519 23.48 31.48 -2.23
CA LEU A 519 23.21 32.26 -3.45
C LEU A 519 22.72 31.38 -4.60
N LYS A 520 23.33 30.21 -4.81
CA LYS A 520 22.87 29.24 -5.83
C LYS A 520 21.44 28.82 -5.58
N ARG A 521 21.10 28.50 -4.33
CA ARG A 521 19.74 28.13 -3.92
C ARG A 521 18.76 29.28 -4.15
N ALA A 522 19.11 30.49 -3.71
CA ALA A 522 18.28 31.68 -3.86
C ALA A 522 18.03 32.07 -5.34
N ASN A 523 19.00 31.83 -6.23
CA ASN A 523 18.89 32.15 -7.66
C ASN A 523 18.29 31.01 -8.52
N GLN A 524 18.23 29.78 -8.00
CA GLN A 524 17.52 28.67 -8.65
C GLN A 524 16.02 28.70 -8.35
N ASP A 525 15.61 29.29 -7.23
CA ASP A 525 14.22 29.41 -6.81
C ASP A 525 13.52 30.59 -7.52
N HIS A 526 13.21 30.47 -8.82
CA HIS A 526 12.21 31.36 -9.42
C HIS A 526 10.85 31.03 -8.81
N VAL A 527 10.43 31.83 -7.84
CA VAL A 527 9.15 31.65 -7.15
C VAL A 527 8.05 32.36 -7.93
N THR A 528 7.11 31.61 -8.47
CA THR A 528 5.94 32.20 -9.12
C THR A 528 4.99 32.75 -8.04
N LEU A 529 4.72 34.05 -8.08
CA LEU A 529 3.74 34.66 -7.19
C LEU A 529 2.31 34.39 -7.69
N ILE A 530 1.46 33.90 -6.80
CA ILE A 530 0.03 33.69 -7.04
C ILE A 530 -0.75 34.52 -6.02
N GLU A 531 -1.43 35.57 -6.49
CA GLU A 531 -2.15 36.55 -5.64
C GLU A 531 -3.60 36.11 -5.35
N HIS A 532 -3.76 34.86 -4.92
CA HIS A 532 -5.07 34.29 -4.56
C HIS A 532 -5.03 33.54 -3.24
N SER A 533 -6.22 33.17 -2.74
CA SER A 533 -6.37 32.44 -1.48
C SER A 533 -5.56 31.13 -1.50
N PRO A 534 -4.62 30.93 -0.56
CA PRO A 534 -3.85 29.70 -0.45
C PRO A 534 -4.74 28.47 -0.31
N TYR A 535 -5.81 28.59 0.48
CA TYR A 535 -6.78 27.52 0.66
C TYR A 535 -7.45 27.12 -0.66
N CYS A 536 -8.01 28.09 -1.39
CA CYS A 536 -8.73 27.80 -2.63
C CYS A 536 -7.80 27.27 -3.72
N PHE A 537 -6.59 27.83 -3.83
CA PHE A 537 -5.60 27.36 -4.80
C PHE A 537 -5.05 25.99 -4.41
N GLY A 538 -4.88 25.71 -3.12
CA GLY A 538 -4.48 24.40 -2.61
C GLY A 538 -5.45 23.30 -3.04
N LEU A 539 -6.77 23.52 -2.90
CA LEU A 539 -7.79 22.57 -3.36
C LEU A 539 -7.70 22.27 -4.87
N ILE A 540 -7.45 23.31 -5.68
CA ILE A 540 -7.22 23.14 -7.13
C ILE A 540 -5.96 22.31 -7.36
N LEU A 541 -4.86 22.68 -6.70
CA LEU A 541 -3.58 22.03 -6.89
C LEU A 541 -3.62 20.55 -6.49
N ASP A 542 -4.26 20.23 -5.37
CA ASP A 542 -4.43 18.85 -4.91
C ASP A 542 -5.29 18.02 -5.88
N TYR A 543 -6.34 18.60 -6.46
CA TYR A 543 -7.11 17.95 -7.51
C TYR A 543 -6.26 17.65 -8.75
N LEU A 544 -5.47 18.64 -9.19
CA LEU A 544 -4.57 18.48 -10.33
C LEU A 544 -3.52 17.39 -10.07
N ARG A 545 -2.94 17.32 -8.86
CA ARG A 545 -2.01 16.25 -8.46
C ARG A 545 -2.65 14.88 -8.59
N LEU A 546 -3.86 14.71 -8.05
CA LEU A 546 -4.57 13.43 -8.15
C LEU A 546 -4.96 13.09 -9.59
N LYS A 547 -5.36 14.09 -10.40
CA LYS A 547 -5.70 13.92 -11.81
C LYS A 547 -4.47 13.52 -12.64
N HIS A 548 -3.30 14.11 -12.34
CA HIS A 548 -2.02 13.74 -12.94
C HIS A 548 -1.67 12.27 -12.62
N LEU A 549 -1.76 11.88 -11.34
CA LEU A 549 -1.52 10.49 -10.91
C LEU A 549 -2.50 9.51 -11.55
N HIS A 550 -3.77 9.91 -11.72
CA HIS A 550 -4.77 9.10 -12.41
C HIS A 550 -4.41 8.89 -13.89
N ALA A 551 -4.00 9.95 -14.59
CA ALA A 551 -3.58 9.87 -15.99
C ALA A 551 -2.36 8.94 -16.19
N GLN A 552 -1.51 8.79 -15.18
CA GLN A 552 -0.39 7.85 -15.16
C GLN A 552 -0.77 6.42 -14.72
N GLY A 553 -2.04 6.16 -14.40
CA GLY A 553 -2.51 4.86 -13.92
C GLY A 553 -2.11 4.53 -12.47
N LEU A 554 -1.69 5.52 -11.69
CA LEU A 554 -1.23 5.34 -10.30
C LEU A 554 -2.32 5.59 -9.25
N ALA A 555 -3.43 6.21 -9.65
CA ALA A 555 -4.55 6.53 -8.78
C ALA A 555 -5.89 6.33 -9.50
N LYS A 556 -6.96 6.12 -8.72
CA LYS A 556 -8.36 6.16 -9.21
C LYS A 556 -8.75 7.59 -9.57
N GLU A 557 -9.81 7.72 -10.37
CA GLU A 557 -10.36 9.03 -10.73
C GLU A 557 -10.70 9.85 -9.47
N PRO A 558 -10.15 11.07 -9.32
CA PRO A 558 -10.36 11.87 -8.12
C PRO A 558 -11.78 12.41 -8.00
N ARG A 559 -12.23 12.60 -6.76
CA ARG A 559 -13.47 13.32 -6.47
C ARG A 559 -13.29 14.82 -6.78
N LEU A 560 -14.40 15.48 -7.12
CA LEU A 560 -14.40 16.92 -7.28
C LEU A 560 -14.06 17.62 -5.95
N PRO A 561 -13.31 18.73 -5.97
CA PRO A 561 -12.96 19.43 -4.74
C PRO A 561 -14.20 20.05 -4.10
N VAL A 562 -14.32 19.87 -2.79
CA VAL A 562 -15.40 20.45 -1.99
C VAL A 562 -14.80 21.52 -1.08
N ALA A 563 -15.06 22.78 -1.40
CA ALA A 563 -14.70 23.89 -0.52
C ALA A 563 -15.74 24.06 0.58
N SER A 564 -15.29 24.41 1.79
CA SER A 564 -16.19 24.78 2.89
C SER A 564 -17.15 25.91 2.50
N ASP A 565 -18.38 25.88 3.04
CA ASP A 565 -19.44 26.86 2.74
C ASP A 565 -18.97 28.33 2.80
N PRO A 566 -18.19 28.76 3.80
CA PRO A 566 -17.71 30.15 3.87
C PRO A 566 -16.74 30.53 2.74
N GLN A 567 -16.05 29.55 2.15
CA GLN A 567 -15.05 29.74 1.11
C GLN A 567 -15.58 29.41 -0.30
N LEU A 568 -16.75 28.81 -0.43
CA LEU A 568 -17.29 28.32 -1.71
C LEU A 568 -17.36 29.40 -2.80
N SER A 569 -17.90 30.58 -2.47
CA SER A 569 -17.97 31.70 -3.43
C SER A 569 -16.58 32.17 -3.88
N ARG A 570 -15.60 32.15 -2.97
CA ARG A 570 -14.21 32.51 -3.27
C ARG A 570 -13.55 31.45 -4.14
N TYR A 571 -13.73 30.17 -3.80
CA TYR A 571 -13.23 29.04 -4.57
C TYR A 571 -13.74 29.08 -6.02
N GLN A 572 -15.05 29.26 -6.22
CA GLN A 572 -15.63 29.38 -7.56
C GLN A 572 -15.02 30.52 -8.40
N LYS A 573 -14.71 31.66 -7.79
CA LYS A 573 -14.04 32.78 -8.48
C LYS A 573 -12.63 32.43 -8.90
N VAL A 574 -11.86 31.80 -8.01
CA VAL A 574 -10.47 31.36 -8.30
C VAL A 574 -10.47 30.28 -9.40
N VAL A 575 -11.39 29.33 -9.35
CA VAL A 575 -11.53 28.31 -10.41
C VAL A 575 -11.86 28.95 -11.76
N LYS A 576 -12.86 29.85 -11.82
CA LYS A 576 -13.22 30.53 -13.06
C LYS A 576 -12.10 31.40 -13.63
N TYR A 577 -11.24 31.93 -12.78
CA TYR A 577 -10.05 32.68 -13.21
C TYR A 577 -9.04 31.76 -13.91
N TYR A 578 -8.67 30.64 -13.27
CA TYR A 578 -7.66 29.73 -13.81
C TYR A 578 -8.18 28.79 -14.89
N PHE A 579 -9.47 28.49 -14.90
CA PHE A 579 -10.12 27.55 -15.81
C PHE A 579 -11.34 28.20 -16.46
N PRO A 580 -11.14 29.20 -17.34
CA PRO A 580 -12.26 29.90 -17.96
C PRO A 580 -13.07 28.99 -18.91
N GLY A 581 -14.36 29.28 -19.08
CA GLY A 581 -15.24 28.53 -19.99
C GLY A 581 -15.59 27.13 -19.47
N ASP A 582 -15.65 26.15 -20.38
CA ASP A 582 -16.06 24.78 -20.05
C ASP A 582 -15.08 24.06 -19.11
N SER A 583 -13.81 24.46 -19.07
CA SER A 583 -12.81 23.91 -18.15
C SER A 583 -13.17 24.13 -16.67
N SER A 584 -13.91 25.18 -16.33
CA SER A 584 -14.37 25.40 -14.95
C SER A 584 -15.30 24.30 -14.45
N LYS A 585 -16.07 23.65 -15.35
CA LYS A 585 -17.00 22.57 -15.00
C LYS A 585 -16.27 21.33 -14.50
N LEU A 586 -15.03 21.13 -14.95
CA LEU A 586 -14.19 20.01 -14.49
C LEU A 586 -13.87 20.05 -13.00
N LEU A 587 -13.89 21.24 -12.37
CA LEU A 587 -13.61 21.43 -10.95
C LEU A 587 -14.85 21.84 -10.13
N LEU A 588 -15.92 22.30 -10.78
CA LEU A 588 -17.14 22.79 -10.11
C LEU A 588 -18.33 21.82 -10.19
N GLY A 589 -18.29 20.85 -11.11
CA GLY A 589 -19.43 19.96 -11.40
C GLY A 589 -20.34 20.51 -12.48
#